data_AF-A0A377LQ09-F1
#
_entry.id   AF-A0A377LQ09-F1
#
_cell.length_a   1.000
_cell.length_b   1.000
_cell.length_c   1.000
_cell.angle_alpha   90.00
_cell.angle_beta   90.00
_cell.angle_gamma   90.00
#
_symmetry.space_group_name_H-M   'P 1'
#
loop_
_entity.id
_entity.type
_entity.pdbx_description
1 polymer ?
#
loop_
_entity_poly.entity_id
_entity_poly.type
_entity_poly.pdbx_seq_one_letter_code
_entity_poly.pdbx_strand_id
1 'polypeptide(L)' 'MVFMRQSGGHSVDFSDWKSAFVNVNTTEDLQTMQEKK' A
#
# COMPACT_ATOMS: atom_id res chain seq x y z
N MET A 1 10.40 -4.99 -8.08
CA MET A 1 10.52 -6.18 -7.20
C MET A 1 11.53 -7.23 -7.68
N VAL A 2 11.97 -7.24 -8.95
CA VAL A 2 12.94 -8.25 -9.45
C VAL A 2 14.22 -8.26 -8.64
N PHE A 3 14.77 -7.07 -8.32
CA PHE A 3 15.92 -6.93 -7.42
C PHE A 3 15.67 -7.57 -6.05
N MET A 4 14.55 -7.22 -5.39
CA MET A 4 14.20 -7.78 -4.08
C MET A 4 14.07 -9.31 -4.11
N ARG A 5 13.52 -9.87 -5.19
CA ARG A 5 13.42 -11.32 -5.40
C ARG A 5 14.79 -11.96 -5.62
N GLN A 6 15.67 -11.32 -6.40
CA GLN A 6 17.04 -11.80 -6.64
C GLN A 6 17.89 -11.80 -5.37
N SER A 7 17.63 -10.89 -4.42
CA SER A 7 18.26 -10.87 -3.10
C SER A 7 17.66 -11.87 -2.10
N GLY A 8 16.77 -12.77 -2.53
CA GLY A 8 16.09 -13.75 -1.67
C GLY A 8 14.84 -13.23 -0.95
N GLY A 9 14.35 -12.05 -1.31
CA GLY A 9 13.13 -11.49 -0.74
C GLY A 9 11.86 -12.19 -1.23
N HIS A 10 10.89 -12.31 -0.33
CA HIS A 10 9.56 -12.86 -0.61
C HIS A 10 8.47 -11.91 -0.11
N SER A 11 7.25 -12.04 -0.64
CA SER A 11 6.09 -11.31 -0.12
C SER A 11 5.60 -11.91 1.18
N VAL A 12 5.09 -11.06 2.06
CA VAL A 12 4.34 -11.46 3.26
C VAL A 12 2.90 -11.01 3.04
N ASP A 13 1.95 -11.88 3.37
CA ASP A 13 0.53 -11.58 3.21
C ASP A 13 0.04 -10.68 4.36
N PHE A 14 -0.61 -9.59 4.00
CA PHE A 14 -1.23 -8.62 4.90
C PHE A 14 -2.69 -8.33 4.48
N SER A 15 -3.32 -9.30 3.80
CA SER A 15 -4.70 -9.16 3.30
C SER A 15 -5.72 -8.86 4.41
N ASP A 16 -5.44 -9.29 5.64
CA ASP A 16 -6.28 -9.04 6.81
C ASP A 16 -6.45 -7.54 7.13
N TRP A 17 -5.49 -6.69 6.73
CA TRP A 17 -5.53 -5.26 7.03
C TRP A 17 -5.23 -4.38 5.81
N LYS A 18 -5.98 -4.62 4.74
CA LYS A 18 -5.80 -3.92 3.45
C LYS A 18 -5.87 -2.39 3.56
N SER A 19 -6.68 -1.85 4.48
CA SER A 19 -6.79 -0.40 4.70
C SER A 19 -5.56 0.22 5.36
N ALA A 20 -4.69 -0.57 6.00
CA ALA A 20 -3.48 -0.06 6.66
C ALA A 20 -2.39 0.38 5.66
N PHE A 21 -2.46 -0.11 4.41
CA PHE A 21 -1.46 0.13 3.37
C PHE A 21 -2.05 0.84 2.13
N VAL A 22 -3.03 1.72 2.34
CA VAL A 22 -3.62 2.52 1.25
C VAL A 22 -2.60 3.52 0.72
N ASN A 23 -2.49 3.59 -0.60
CA ASN A 23 -1.60 4.53 -1.26
C ASN A 23 -2.34 5.82 -1.59
N VAL A 24 -1.68 6.96 -1.43
CA VAL A 24 -2.19 8.31 -1.74
C VAL A 24 -1.19 8.95 -2.68
N ASN A 25 -1.49 8.93 -3.98
CA ASN A 25 -0.57 9.48 -4.98
C ASN A 25 -1.01 10.84 -5.48
N THR A 26 -2.30 11.14 -5.38
CA THR A 26 -2.88 12.39 -5.89
C THR A 26 -3.58 13.19 -4.81
N THR A 27 -3.86 14.46 -5.12
CA THR A 27 -4.62 15.36 -4.26
C THR A 27 -6.06 14.87 -4.04
N GLU A 28 -6.64 14.21 -5.04
CA GLU A 28 -7.98 13.65 -4.98
C GLU A 28 -8.03 12.43 -4.04
N ASP A 29 -6.99 11.59 -4.04
CA ASP A 29 -6.85 10.47 -3.09
C ASP A 29 -6.81 11.00 -1.65
N LEU A 30 -6.05 12.08 -1.42
CA LEU A 30 -5.89 12.70 -0.11
C LEU A 30 -7.22 13.29 0.40
N GLN A 31 -7.94 14.02 -0.45
CA GLN A 31 -9.25 14.58 -0.12
C GLN A 31 -10.26 13.48 0.21
N THR A 32 -10.33 12.43 -0.62
CA THR A 32 -11.23 11.28 -0.40
C THR A 32 -10.95 10.58 0.94
N MET A 33 -9.70 10.50 1.36
CA MET A 33 -9.33 9.93 2.67
C MET A 33 -9.67 10.84 3.84
N GLN A 34 -9.57 12.17 3.67
CA GLN A 34 -9.91 13.14 4.70
C GLN A 34 -11.42 13.26 4.92
N GLU A 35 -12.21 13.13 3.84
CA GLU A 35 -13.68 13.15 3.90
C GLU A 35 -14.29 11.90 4.53
N LYS A 36 -13.56 10.78 4.56
CA LYS A 36 -13.97 9.54 5.24
C LYS A 36 -13.71 9.53 6.76
N LYS A 37 -13.42 10.69 7.34
CA LYS A 37 -13.18 10.88 8.78
C LYS A 37 -14.43 11.44 9.46
#